data_AF-A0A942IR87-F1
#
_entry.id   AF-A0A942IR87-F1
#
_cell.length_a   1.000
_cell.length_b   1.000
_cell.length_c   1.000
_cell.angle_alpha   90.00
_cell.angle_beta   90.00
_cell.angle_gamma   90.00
#
_symmetry.space_group_name_H-M   'P 1'
#
loop_
_entity.id
_entity.type
_entity.pdbx_description
1 polymer ?
#
loop_
_entity_poly.entity_id
_entity_poly.type
_entity_poly.pdbx_seq_one_letter_code
_entity_poly.pdbx_strand_id
1 'polypeptide(L)'
;MLAQCARCGKKIEKHQCYEYQGNLFCEDCYMDTLSPPKACDPWAVHSAKTFLRGKDKLSALTPLQSKIVDYIREKGEATIEEMVENLNLAEEILRREFAVLRHMEILKATKKGDKIFCILF
;
A
#
# COMPACT_ATOMS: atom_id res chain seq x y z
N MET A 1 -16.71 -16.89 -26.23
CA MET A 1 -15.61 -17.71 -25.68
C MET A 1 -14.99 -16.93 -24.53
N LEU A 2 -14.92 -17.51 -23.34
CA LEU A 2 -14.39 -16.87 -22.13
C LEU A 2 -12.91 -17.24 -21.99
N ALA A 3 -12.06 -16.27 -21.66
CA ALA A 3 -10.68 -16.47 -21.27
C ALA A 3 -10.53 -16.24 -19.77
N GLN A 4 -9.40 -16.63 -19.20
CA GLN A 4 -9.12 -16.51 -17.78
C GLN A 4 -7.99 -15.51 -17.54
N CYS A 5 -8.17 -14.60 -16.58
CA CYS A 5 -7.12 -13.68 -16.16
C CYS A 5 -5.94 -14.46 -15.57
N ALA A 6 -4.72 -14.21 -16.07
CA ALA A 6 -3.51 -14.85 -15.57
C ALA A 6 -3.15 -14.47 -14.12
N ARG A 7 -3.61 -13.30 -13.64
CA ARG A 7 -3.30 -12.80 -12.29
C ARG A 7 -4.36 -13.15 -11.24
N CYS A 8 -5.62 -12.79 -11.50
CA CYS A 8 -6.71 -12.97 -10.53
C CYS A 8 -7.63 -14.17 -10.83
N GLY A 9 -7.43 -14.87 -11.95
CA GLY A 9 -8.23 -16.04 -12.32
C GLY A 9 -9.68 -15.75 -12.75
N LYS A 10 -10.10 -14.48 -12.84
CA LYS A 10 -11.45 -14.08 -13.26
C LYS A 10 -11.73 -14.55 -14.70
N LYS A 11 -12.96 -15.02 -14.96
CA LYS A 11 -13.43 -15.32 -16.32
C LYS A 11 -13.78 -14.00 -17.00
N ILE A 12 -13.19 -13.76 -18.17
CA ILE A 12 -13.33 -12.52 -18.93
C ILE A 12 -13.79 -12.90 -20.33
N GLU A 13 -14.67 -12.09 -20.92
CA GLU A 13 -14.99 -12.27 -22.33
C GLU A 13 -13.77 -11.95 -23.19
N LYS A 14 -13.54 -12.71 -24.26
CA LYS A 14 -12.36 -12.49 -25.14
C LYS A 14 -12.20 -11.04 -25.61
N HIS A 15 -13.30 -10.31 -25.80
CA HIS A 15 -13.29 -8.92 -26.25
C HIS A 15 -12.93 -7.91 -25.14
N GLN A 16 -12.91 -8.33 -23.87
CA GLN A 16 -12.55 -7.54 -22.69
C GLN A 16 -11.21 -7.99 -22.07
N CYS A 17 -10.47 -8.85 -22.77
CA CYS A 17 -9.16 -9.32 -22.34
C CYS A 17 -8.08 -8.40 -22.88
N TYR A 18 -7.07 -8.13 -22.05
CA TYR A 18 -5.89 -7.37 -22.43
C TYR A 18 -4.68 -8.29 -22.44
N GLU A 19 -3.89 -8.25 -23.50
CA GLU A 19 -2.69 -9.06 -23.64
C GLU A 19 -1.46 -8.28 -23.17
N TYR A 20 -0.64 -8.91 -22.33
CA TYR A 20 0.67 -8.39 -21.94
C TYR A 20 1.67 -9.54 -21.77
N GLN A 21 2.78 -9.49 -22.50
CA GLN A 21 3.86 -10.50 -22.44
C GLN A 21 3.36 -11.95 -22.62
N GLY A 22 2.42 -12.17 -23.55
CA GLY A 22 1.84 -13.47 -23.88
C GLY A 22 0.75 -13.96 -22.92
N ASN A 23 0.38 -13.17 -21.90
CA ASN A 23 -0.64 -13.51 -20.92
C ASN A 23 -1.88 -12.62 -21.07
N LEU A 24 -3.05 -13.16 -20.73
CA LEU A 24 -4.33 -12.43 -20.78
C LEU A 24 -4.74 -11.95 -19.39
N PHE A 25 -5.14 -10.69 -19.29
CA PHE A 25 -5.53 -10.04 -18.04
C PHE A 25 -6.90 -9.37 -18.15
N CYS A 26 -7.60 -9.22 -17.02
CA CYS A 26 -8.71 -8.28 -16.93
C CYS A 26 -8.17 -6.85 -16.89
N GLU A 27 -9.03 -5.87 -17.17
CA GLU A 27 -8.67 -4.45 -17.15
C GLU A 27 -7.90 -4.05 -15.89
N ASP A 28 -8.43 -4.35 -14.71
CA ASP A 28 -7.79 -4.01 -13.42
C ASP A 28 -6.37 -4.57 -13.31
N CYS A 29 -6.19 -5.86 -13.61
CA CYS A 29 -4.89 -6.52 -13.50
C CYS A 29 -3.90 -6.06 -14.58
N TYR A 30 -4.40 -5.70 -15.76
CA TYR A 30 -3.58 -5.14 -16.84
C TYR A 30 -3.05 -3.76 -16.46
N MET A 31 -3.89 -2.90 -15.90
CA MET A 31 -3.50 -1.56 -15.43
C MET A 31 -2.43 -1.64 -14.34
N ASP A 32 -2.59 -2.52 -13.36
CA ASP A 32 -1.59 -2.74 -12.31
C ASP A 32 -0.24 -3.23 -12.87
N THR A 33 -0.27 -4.05 -13.92
CA THR A 33 0.94 -4.60 -14.55
C THR A 33 1.72 -3.50 -15.30
N LEU A 34 1.01 -2.59 -15.97
CA LEU A 34 1.63 -1.47 -16.70
C LEU A 34 2.11 -0.34 -15.79
N SER A 35 1.47 -0.17 -14.64
CA SER A 35 1.79 0.89 -13.68
C SER A 35 2.18 0.29 -12.33
N PRO A 36 3.30 -0.43 -12.25
CA PRO A 36 3.75 -0.97 -10.97
C PRO A 36 4.03 0.17 -9.98
N PRO A 37 3.87 -0.07 -8.67
CA PRO A 37 4.24 0.91 -7.65
C PRO A 37 5.69 1.36 -7.84
N LYS A 38 5.90 2.65 -8.16
CA LYS A 38 7.23 3.23 -8.32
C LYS A 38 7.70 3.80 -6.99
N ALA A 39 9.01 3.72 -6.74
CA ALA A 39 9.62 4.46 -5.64
C ALA A 39 9.34 5.97 -5.81
N CYS A 40 8.98 6.65 -4.73
CA CYS A 40 8.70 8.08 -4.78
C CYS A 40 9.94 8.87 -5.23
N ASP A 41 9.71 9.89 -6.05
CA ASP A 41 10.73 10.82 -6.49
C ASP A 41 11.40 11.51 -5.28
N PRO A 42 12.73 11.45 -5.13
CA PRO A 42 13.42 12.01 -3.96
C PRO A 42 13.20 13.51 -3.76
N TRP A 43 13.03 14.28 -4.84
CA TRP A 43 12.74 15.70 -4.77
C TRP A 43 11.33 15.93 -4.25
N ALA A 44 10.34 15.19 -4.78
CA ALA A 44 8.96 15.26 -4.29
C ALA A 44 8.87 14.96 -2.78
N VAL A 45 9.59 13.95 -2.30
CA VAL A 45 9.67 13.61 -0.87
C VAL A 45 10.34 14.74 -0.07
N HIS A 46 11.46 15.29 -0.55
CA HIS A 46 12.15 16.40 0.11
C HIS A 46 11.27 17.65 0.21
N SER A 47 10.60 18.03 -0.88
CA SER A 47 9.68 19.17 -0.92
C SER A 47 8.50 18.98 0.01
N ALA A 48 7.86 17.80 0.00
CA ALA A 48 6.77 17.48 0.92
C ALA A 48 7.23 17.54 2.39
N LYS A 49 8.40 16.97 2.70
CA LYS A 49 8.97 17.00 4.05
C LYS A 49 9.24 18.43 4.53
N THR A 50 9.80 19.28 3.66
CA THR A 50 10.05 20.70 3.98
C THR A 50 8.75 21.48 4.16
N PHE A 51 7.72 21.21 3.34
CA PHE A 51 6.42 21.88 3.45
C PHE A 51 5.63 21.48 4.71
N LEU A 52 5.83 20.26 5.19
CA LEU A 52 5.21 19.72 6.40
C LEU A 52 6.00 20.00 7.69
N ARG A 53 7.21 20.57 7.61
CA ARG A 53 7.97 20.97 8.81
C ARG A 53 7.17 22.00 9.61
N GLY A 54 6.91 21.68 10.88
CA GLY A 54 6.17 22.55 11.80
C GLY A 54 4.64 22.52 11.66
N LYS A 55 4.10 21.67 10.77
CA LYS A 55 2.66 21.41 10.68
C LYS A 55 2.32 20.09 11.37
N ASP A 56 1.11 19.99 11.90
CA ASP A 56 0.61 18.73 12.45
C ASP A 56 0.41 17.71 11.31
N LYS A 57 1.34 16.77 11.19
CA LYS A 57 1.32 15.72 10.17
C LYS A 57 0.08 14.83 10.26
N LEU A 58 -0.53 14.71 11.45
CA LEU A 58 -1.72 13.89 11.67
C LEU A 58 -2.97 14.53 11.11
N SER A 59 -3.03 15.87 11.06
CA SER A 59 -4.17 16.62 10.52
C SER A 59 -4.41 16.38 9.02
N ALA A 60 -3.40 15.88 8.30
CA ALA A 60 -3.44 15.65 6.86
C ALA A 60 -3.74 14.19 6.47
N LEU A 61 -3.97 13.30 7.44
CA LEU A 61 -4.20 11.88 7.18
C LEU A 61 -5.60 11.62 6.63
N THR A 62 -5.69 10.67 5.69
CA THR A 62 -6.98 10.13 5.27
C THR A 62 -7.61 9.30 6.42
N PRO A 63 -8.93 9.06 6.41
CA PRO A 63 -9.57 8.24 7.45
C PRO A 63 -8.94 6.86 7.62
N LEU A 64 -8.54 6.23 6.52
CA LEU A 64 -7.87 4.93 6.53
C LEU A 64 -6.48 5.01 7.16
N GLN A 65 -5.71 6.04 6.80
CA GLN A 65 -4.38 6.27 7.37
C GLN A 65 -4.45 6.55 8.87
N SER A 66 -5.41 7.36 9.31
CA SER A 66 -5.64 7.60 10.74
C SER A 66 -5.96 6.30 11.47
N LYS A 67 -6.85 5.45 10.93
CA LYS A 67 -7.17 4.14 11.52
C LYS A 67 -5.93 3.25 11.67
N ILE A 68 -5.05 3.23 10.67
CA ILE A 68 -3.79 2.48 10.71
C ILE A 68 -2.85 3.04 11.79
N VAL A 69 -2.71 4.35 11.87
CA VAL A 69 -1.83 5.04 12.83
C VAL A 69 -2.34 4.87 14.26
N ASP A 70 -3.64 5.00 14.48
CA ASP A 70 -4.26 4.85 15.80
C ASP A 70 -4.13 3.41 16.31
N TYR A 71 -4.32 2.40 15.45
CA TYR A 71 -4.08 1.00 15.82
C TYR A 71 -2.64 0.75 16.32
N ILE A 72 -1.63 1.29 15.62
CA ILE A 72 -0.23 1.18 16.07
C ILE A 72 0.02 1.99 17.33
N ARG A 73 -0.62 3.16 17.48
CA ARG A 73 -0.50 4.00 18.68
C ARG A 73 -1.04 3.30 19.92
N GLU A 74 -2.16 2.60 19.80
CA GLU A 74 -2.79 1.85 20.89
C GLU A 74 -1.99 0.59 21.25
N LYS A 75 -1.51 -0.15 20.23
CA LYS A 75 -0.78 -1.41 20.43
C LYS A 75 0.71 -1.23 20.74
N GLY A 76 1.28 -0.08 20.38
CA GLY A 76 2.72 0.22 20.42
C GLY A 76 3.48 -0.31 19.20
N GLU A 77 3.26 -1.59 18.86
CA GLU A 77 3.84 -2.20 17.65
C GLU A 77 2.95 -3.31 17.07
N ALA A 78 3.02 -3.49 15.76
CA ALA A 78 2.24 -4.53 15.08
C ALA A 78 2.97 -5.08 13.85
N THR A 79 2.72 -6.34 13.51
CA THR A 79 3.15 -6.94 12.24
C THR A 79 2.14 -6.66 11.12
N ILE A 80 2.55 -6.82 9.86
CA ILE A 80 1.65 -6.63 8.70
C ILE A 80 0.47 -7.60 8.77
N GLU A 81 0.74 -8.85 9.15
CA GLU A 81 -0.23 -9.92 9.26
C GLU A 81 -1.31 -9.55 10.31
N GLU A 82 -0.90 -9.10 11.49
CA GLU A 82 -1.82 -8.67 12.54
C GLU A 82 -2.66 -7.46 12.09
N MET A 83 -2.06 -6.51 11.38
CA MET A 83 -2.78 -5.32 10.90
C MET A 83 -3.81 -5.68 9.84
N VAL A 84 -3.48 -6.59 8.91
CA VAL A 84 -4.40 -7.11 7.89
C VAL A 84 -5.63 -7.75 8.55
N GLU A 85 -5.40 -8.64 9.52
CA GLU A 85 -6.46 -9.35 10.24
C GLU A 85 -7.32 -8.39 11.08
N ASN A 86 -6.70 -7.54 11.91
CA ASN A 86 -7.43 -6.70 12.85
C ASN A 86 -8.12 -5.49 12.19
N LEU A 87 -7.55 -4.95 11.12
CA LEU A 87 -8.15 -3.81 10.41
C LEU A 87 -9.14 -4.25 9.31
N ASN A 88 -9.18 -5.55 9.01
CA ASN A 88 -9.93 -6.16 7.92
C ASN A 88 -9.61 -5.49 6.57
N LEU A 89 -8.32 -5.41 6.25
CA LEU A 89 -7.80 -4.77 5.04
C LEU A 89 -7.04 -5.78 4.19
N ALA A 90 -7.15 -5.67 2.86
CA ALA A 90 -6.27 -6.42 1.97
C ALA A 90 -4.81 -5.98 2.18
N GLU A 91 -3.89 -6.95 2.16
CA GLU A 91 -2.46 -6.70 2.39
C GLU A 91 -1.88 -5.66 1.42
N GLU A 92 -2.33 -5.68 0.16
CA GLU A 92 -1.93 -4.72 -0.87
C GLU A 92 -2.29 -3.26 -0.52
N ILE A 93 -3.49 -3.06 0.05
CA ILE A 93 -3.97 -1.74 0.48
C ILE A 93 -3.16 -1.28 1.68
N LEU A 94 -2.94 -2.15 2.66
CA LEU A 94 -2.13 -1.84 3.83
C LEU A 94 -0.70 -1.44 3.43
N ARG A 95 -0.06 -2.21 2.54
CA ARG A 95 1.30 -1.93 2.05
C ARG A 95 1.38 -0.58 1.33
N ARG A 96 0.36 -0.25 0.52
CA ARG A 96 0.26 1.05 -0.17
C ARG A 96 0.18 2.20 0.82
N GLU A 97 -0.75 2.14 1.79
CA GLU A 97 -0.90 3.20 2.79
C GLU A 97 0.32 3.29 3.72
N PHE A 98 0.92 2.15 4.08
CA PHE A 98 2.14 2.12 4.87
C PHE A 98 3.32 2.82 4.18
N ALA A 99 3.45 2.68 2.85
CA ALA A 99 4.48 3.40 2.09
C ALA A 99 4.31 4.92 2.22
N VAL A 100 3.08 5.42 2.09
CA VAL A 100 2.76 6.85 2.27
C VAL A 100 3.09 7.31 3.70
N LEU A 101 2.61 6.58 4.70
CA LEU A 101 2.85 6.89 6.13
C LEU A 101 4.34 6.87 6.49
N ARG A 102 5.12 6.00 5.86
CA ARG A 102 6.57 5.96 6.00
C ARG A 102 7.25 7.17 5.39
N HIS A 103 6.81 7.61 4.20
CA HIS A 103 7.35 8.81 3.56
C HIS A 103 7.01 10.09 4.33
N MET A 104 5.87 10.13 5.02
CA MET A 104 5.50 11.22 5.93
C MET A 104 6.27 11.19 7.25
N GLU A 105 7.09 10.15 7.48
CA GLU A 105 7.78 9.88 8.74
C GLU A 105 6.81 9.79 9.93
N ILE A 106 5.69 9.09 9.73
CA ILE A 106 4.71 8.79 10.79
C ILE A 106 4.91 7.37 11.30
N LEU A 107 5.09 6.40 10.38
CA LEU A 107 5.36 5.00 10.70
C LEU A 107 6.69 4.52 10.13
N LYS A 108 7.42 3.69 10.88
CA LYS A 108 8.62 2.98 10.40
C LYS A 108 8.46 1.48 10.60
N ALA A 109 9.20 0.72 9.81
CA ALA A 109 9.33 -0.73 10.00
C ALA A 109 10.67 -1.03 10.66
N THR A 110 10.66 -1.83 11.72
CA THR A 110 11.85 -2.32 12.40
C THR A 110 11.86 -3.85 12.38
N LYS A 111 13.04 -4.45 12.17
CA LYS A 111 13.20 -5.90 12.23
C LYS A 111 13.56 -6.30 13.66
N LYS A 112 12.77 -7.17 14.28
CA LYS A 112 13.05 -7.78 15.58
C LYS A 112 13.06 -9.29 15.43
N GLY A 113 14.26 -9.89 15.49
CA GLY A 113 14.44 -11.29 15.14
C GLY A 113 14.09 -11.55 13.67
N ASP A 114 13.20 -12.52 13.42
CA ASP A 114 12.75 -12.87 12.07
C ASP A 114 11.48 -12.14 11.61
N LYS A 115 10.91 -11.27 12.46
CA LYS A 115 9.67 -10.55 12.16
C LYS A 115 9.90 -9.06 11.93
N ILE A 116 9.05 -8.48 11.09
CA ILE A 116 9.02 -7.04 10.80
C ILE A 116 7.85 -6.42 11.56
N PHE A 117 8.14 -5.41 12.37
CA PHE A 117 7.16 -4.67 13.14
C PHE A 117 7.04 -3.24 12.62
N CYS A 118 5.80 -2.80 12.43
CA CYS A 118 5.41 -1.42 12.19
C CYS A 118 5.27 -0.70 13.55
N ILE A 119 5.96 0.42 13.68
CA ILE A 119 5.99 1.27 14.87
C ILE A 119 5.90 2.74 14.48
N LEU A 120 5.52 3.60 15.44
CA LEU A 120 5.60 5.05 15.25
C LEU A 120 7.06 5.52 15.09
N PHE A 121 7.27 6.59 14.34
CA PHE A 121 8.59 7.18 14.12
C PHE A 121 9.20 7.75 15.40
#